data_AF-A0A7W0VQT9-F1
#
_entry.id   AF-A0A7W0VQT9-F1
#
_cell.length_a   1.000
_cell.length_b   1.000
_cell.length_c   1.000
_cell.angle_alpha   90.00
_cell.angle_beta   90.00
_cell.angle_gamma   90.00
#
_symmetry.space_group_name_H-M   'P 1'
#
loop_
_entity.id
_entity.type
_entity.pdbx_description
1 polymer ?
#
loop_
_entity_poly.entity_id
_entity_poly.type
_entity_poly.pdbx_seq_one_letter_code
_entity_poly.pdbx_strand_id
1 'polypeptide(L)'
;MGQLDERTFESTVAAGCPACKAATLEIKSFIDRRVLLMLADPNDAGRWVHDGEKFVDGTYSITCPSCKHTVFESDMCPRCNAAGGLANALGDRSRLPIPKRCPSCNELELLALALVPATARYGGGPSPKPQPLAEYGEPGHHMVAYACESCDNAVVTQKCPLCDAPGPLRPRP
;
A
#
# COMPACT_ATOMS: atom_id res chain seq x y z
N MET A 1 4.89 8.50 -12.50
CA MET A 1 3.53 7.94 -12.48
C MET A 1 3.65 6.42 -12.55
N GLY A 2 2.80 5.68 -11.85
CA GLY A 2 2.62 4.23 -12.00
C GLY A 2 2.23 3.83 -13.43
N GLN A 3 1.97 2.54 -13.68
CA GLN A 3 1.49 2.09 -14.99
C GLN A 3 0.07 2.58 -15.31
N LEU A 4 -0.70 2.91 -14.29
CA LEU A 4 -1.97 3.62 -14.41
C LEU A 4 -1.78 5.06 -13.93
N ASP A 5 -2.11 6.01 -14.79
CA ASP A 5 -2.41 7.37 -14.35
C ASP A 5 -3.89 7.48 -13.94
N GLU A 6 -4.24 8.57 -13.27
CA GLU A 6 -5.59 8.82 -12.77
C GLU A 6 -6.65 8.75 -13.88
N ARG A 7 -6.38 9.40 -15.02
CA ARG A 7 -7.31 9.43 -16.16
C ARG A 7 -7.58 8.03 -16.71
N THR A 8 -6.53 7.24 -16.90
CA THR A 8 -6.63 5.88 -17.42
C THR A 8 -7.35 4.99 -16.41
N PHE A 9 -7.02 5.12 -15.12
CA PHE A 9 -7.73 4.43 -14.06
C PHE A 9 -9.23 4.76 -14.05
N GLU A 10 -9.59 6.04 -14.02
CA GLU A 10 -10.98 6.51 -14.00
C GLU A 10 -11.76 5.99 -15.21
N SER A 11 -11.20 6.11 -16.41
CA SER A 11 -11.83 5.60 -17.64
C SER A 11 -12.01 4.08 -17.60
N THR A 12 -11.05 3.35 -17.05
CA THR A 12 -11.10 1.89 -16.89
C THR A 12 -12.21 1.49 -15.93
N VAL A 13 -12.28 2.12 -14.76
CA VAL A 13 -13.27 1.74 -13.75
C VAL A 13 -14.69 2.20 -14.11
N ALA A 14 -14.83 3.32 -14.82
CA ALA A 14 -16.11 3.83 -15.33
C ALA A 14 -16.68 2.96 -16.47
N ALA A 15 -15.82 2.39 -17.32
CA ALA A 15 -16.25 1.48 -18.38
C ALA A 15 -16.82 0.15 -17.86
N GLY A 16 -16.47 -0.24 -16.63
CA GLY A 16 -16.84 -1.52 -16.03
C GLY A 16 -16.17 -2.71 -16.71
N CYS A 17 -16.72 -3.91 -16.49
CA CYS A 17 -16.16 -5.12 -17.07
C CYS A 17 -16.47 -5.22 -18.57
N PRO A 18 -15.46 -5.33 -19.46
CA PRO A 18 -15.70 -5.44 -20.90
C PRO A 18 -16.37 -6.77 -21.28
N ALA A 19 -16.15 -7.84 -20.50
CA ALA A 19 -16.61 -9.19 -20.78
C ALA A 19 -18.10 -9.43 -20.41
N CYS A 20 -18.53 -9.05 -19.21
CA CYS A 20 -19.90 -9.30 -18.73
C CYS A 20 -20.73 -8.02 -18.50
N LYS A 21 -20.17 -6.84 -18.79
CA LYS A 21 -20.81 -5.53 -18.61
C LYS A 21 -21.20 -5.18 -17.17
N ALA A 22 -20.72 -5.93 -16.18
CA ALA A 22 -20.90 -5.58 -14.78
C ALA A 22 -20.19 -4.25 -14.49
N ALA A 23 -20.88 -3.34 -13.81
CA ALA A 23 -20.32 -2.05 -13.39
C ALA A 23 -19.34 -2.17 -12.21
N THR A 24 -19.45 -3.24 -11.42
CA THR A 24 -18.60 -3.43 -10.25
C THR A 24 -17.26 -4.04 -10.63
N LEU A 25 -16.18 -3.47 -10.11
CA LEU A 25 -14.81 -3.96 -10.26
C LEU A 25 -14.11 -4.03 -8.90
N GLU A 26 -13.28 -5.05 -8.71
CA GLU A 26 -12.39 -5.19 -7.55
C GLU A 26 -11.00 -4.72 -7.93
N ILE A 27 -10.46 -3.79 -7.13
CA ILE A 27 -9.17 -3.15 -7.34
C ILE A 27 -8.24 -3.56 -6.20
N LYS A 28 -7.01 -3.95 -6.54
CA LYS A 28 -5.95 -4.20 -5.57
C LYS A 28 -4.81 -3.19 -5.75
N SER A 29 -4.43 -2.57 -4.64
CA SER A 29 -3.44 -1.50 -4.61
C SER A 29 -2.61 -1.53 -3.32
N PHE A 30 -1.41 -0.95 -3.33
CA PHE A 30 -0.64 -0.65 -2.11
C PHE A 30 -0.95 0.77 -1.60
N ILE A 31 -1.41 0.85 -0.36
CA ILE A 31 -1.87 2.10 0.27
C ILE A 31 -1.03 2.39 1.52
N ASP A 32 -0.77 3.67 1.78
CA ASP A 32 -0.12 4.11 3.01
C ASP A 32 -1.06 3.95 4.20
N ARG A 33 -0.56 3.34 5.28
CA ARG A 33 -1.23 3.17 6.56
C ARG A 33 -0.34 3.74 7.65
N ARG A 34 -0.89 4.68 8.42
CA ARG A 34 -0.29 5.18 9.66
C ARG A 34 -0.64 4.20 10.76
N VAL A 35 0.34 3.73 11.54
CA VAL A 35 0.14 2.76 12.63
C VAL A 35 0.77 3.32 13.89
N LEU A 36 0.02 3.32 15.00
CA LEU A 36 0.59 3.62 16.31
C LEU A 36 1.10 2.33 16.94
N LEU A 37 2.36 2.31 17.35
CA LEU A 37 3.03 1.14 17.89
C LEU A 37 3.41 1.40 19.35
N MET A 38 3.12 0.44 20.23
CA MET A 38 3.58 0.42 21.62
C MET A 38 4.38 -0.86 21.82
N LEU A 39 5.63 -0.75 22.29
CA LEU A 39 6.51 -1.92 22.46
C LEU A 39 6.73 -2.73 21.16
N ALA A 40 6.67 -2.06 20.00
CA ALA A 40 6.71 -2.63 18.65
C ALA A 40 5.49 -3.50 18.27
N ASP A 41 4.39 -3.40 19.02
CA ASP A 41 3.11 -4.02 18.67
C ASP A 41 2.08 -2.93 18.31
N PRO A 42 1.18 -3.15 17.34
CA PRO A 42 0.12 -2.20 17.02
C PRO A 42 -0.81 -1.96 18.20
N ASN A 43 -0.93 -0.69 18.58
CA ASN A 43 -1.91 -0.23 19.57
C ASN A 43 -3.30 -0.02 18.95
N ASP A 44 -3.37 0.14 17.63
CA ASP A 44 -4.61 0.25 16.86
C ASP A 44 -4.53 -0.49 15.52
N ALA A 45 -5.66 -0.53 14.80
CA ALA A 45 -5.72 -1.03 13.43
C ALA A 45 -5.10 -0.06 12.41
N GLY A 46 -4.40 0.99 12.83
CA GLY A 46 -3.91 2.04 11.96
C GLY A 46 -5.00 2.83 11.25
N ARG A 47 -4.56 3.85 10.52
CA ARG A 47 -5.41 4.77 9.75
C ARG A 47 -4.89 4.86 8.33
N TRP A 48 -5.80 4.84 7.36
CA TRP A 48 -5.45 5.11 5.98
C TRP A 48 -4.99 6.57 5.86
N VAL A 49 -3.80 6.76 5.28
CA VAL A 49 -3.32 8.10 4.96
C VAL A 49 -3.96 8.43 3.61
N HIS A 50 -5.16 9.01 3.69
CA HIS A 50 -6.05 9.21 2.54
C HIS A 50 -5.41 10.07 1.45
N ASP A 51 -5.25 9.48 0.27
CA ASP A 51 -4.91 10.16 -0.97
C ASP A 51 -5.35 9.28 -2.15
N GLY A 52 -6.30 9.77 -2.94
CA GLY A 52 -6.87 9.04 -4.08
C GLY A 52 -5.84 8.81 -5.19
N GLU A 53 -4.92 9.75 -5.40
CA GLU A 53 -3.87 9.64 -6.42
C GLU A 53 -2.88 8.53 -6.05
N LYS A 54 -2.51 8.46 -4.76
CA LYS A 54 -1.68 7.37 -4.22
C LYS A 54 -2.32 5.99 -4.35
N PHE A 55 -3.65 5.91 -4.27
CA PHE A 55 -4.38 4.66 -4.50
C PHE A 55 -4.27 4.21 -5.96
N VAL A 56 -4.47 5.12 -6.92
CA VAL A 56 -4.32 4.82 -8.34
C VAL A 56 -2.89 4.38 -8.66
N ASP A 57 -1.92 5.15 -8.18
CA ASP A 57 -0.50 4.95 -8.43
C ASP A 57 0.04 3.61 -7.91
N GLY A 58 -0.55 3.10 -6.82
CA GLY A 58 -0.23 1.79 -6.24
C GLY A 58 -1.03 0.62 -6.80
N THR A 59 -1.92 0.85 -7.77
CA THR A 59 -2.80 -0.20 -8.33
C THR A 59 -2.00 -1.19 -9.16
N TYR A 60 -2.18 -2.48 -8.87
CA TYR A 60 -1.52 -3.57 -9.60
C TYR A 60 -2.49 -4.58 -10.19
N SER A 61 -3.78 -4.53 -9.81
CA SER A 61 -4.80 -5.42 -10.38
C SER A 61 -6.18 -4.77 -10.34
N ILE A 62 -6.94 -4.92 -11.43
CA ILE A 62 -8.36 -4.61 -11.52
C ILE A 62 -9.06 -5.84 -12.13
N THR A 63 -10.02 -6.42 -11.42
CA THR A 63 -10.72 -7.63 -11.85
C THR A 63 -12.22 -7.48 -11.71
N CYS A 64 -12.99 -8.15 -12.57
CA CYS A 64 -14.44 -8.22 -12.41
C CYS A 64 -14.79 -9.32 -11.38
N PRO A 65 -15.44 -9.00 -10.26
CA PRO A 65 -15.79 -10.01 -9.27
C PRO A 65 -16.84 -11.01 -9.79
N SER A 66 -17.66 -10.62 -10.77
CA SER A 66 -18.75 -11.44 -11.34
C SER A 66 -18.25 -12.53 -12.29
N CYS A 67 -17.41 -12.18 -13.28
CA CYS A 67 -16.93 -13.14 -14.28
C CYS A 67 -15.43 -13.45 -14.18
N LYS A 68 -14.74 -12.90 -13.19
CA LYS A 68 -13.29 -13.06 -12.95
C LYS A 68 -12.37 -12.55 -14.07
N HIS A 69 -12.91 -11.80 -15.02
CA HIS A 69 -12.11 -11.18 -16.08
C HIS A 69 -11.15 -10.13 -15.50
N THR A 70 -9.87 -10.24 -15.84
CA THR A 70 -8.85 -9.24 -15.51
C THR A 70 -8.95 -8.07 -16.48
N VAL A 71 -9.24 -6.89 -15.94
CA VAL A 71 -9.30 -5.63 -16.70
C VAL A 71 -7.92 -4.96 -16.75
N PHE A 72 -7.14 -5.09 -15.68
CA PHE A 72 -5.77 -4.59 -15.59
C PHE A 72 -4.94 -5.47 -14.66
N GLU A 73 -3.66 -5.62 -15.00
CA GLU A 73 -2.66 -6.33 -14.21
C GLU A 73 -1.28 -5.71 -14.47
N SER A 74 -0.44 -5.63 -13.43
CA SER A 74 0.96 -5.25 -13.53
C SER A 74 1.80 -6.12 -12.59
N ASP A 75 2.98 -6.55 -13.03
CA ASP A 75 3.96 -7.29 -12.23
C ASP A 75 5.01 -6.36 -11.57
N MET A 76 4.94 -5.07 -11.86
CA MET A 76 5.91 -4.08 -11.40
C MET A 76 5.70 -3.73 -9.93
N CYS A 77 6.76 -3.33 -9.23
CA CYS A 77 6.65 -2.85 -7.86
C CYS A 77 5.73 -1.63 -7.78
N PRO A 78 4.65 -1.64 -6.99
CA PRO A 78 3.71 -0.53 -6.89
C PRO A 78 4.29 0.78 -6.30
N ARG A 79 5.50 0.73 -5.72
CA ARG A 79 6.16 1.88 -5.13
C ARG A 79 7.22 2.51 -6.02
N CYS A 80 8.05 1.71 -6.68
CA CYS A 80 9.21 2.19 -7.43
C CYS A 80 9.18 1.82 -8.92
N ASN A 81 8.19 1.04 -9.38
CA ASN A 81 8.09 0.55 -10.76
C ASN A 81 9.29 -0.32 -11.19
N ALA A 82 9.95 -1.04 -10.26
CA ALA A 82 10.88 -2.09 -10.64
C ALA A 82 10.13 -3.25 -11.29
N ALA A 83 10.57 -3.71 -12.47
CA ALA A 83 9.97 -4.85 -13.16
C ALA A 83 10.01 -6.13 -12.29
N GLY A 84 8.93 -6.91 -12.30
CA GLY A 84 8.78 -8.11 -11.46
C GLY A 84 8.74 -7.87 -9.94
N GLY A 85 8.82 -6.60 -9.49
CA GLY A 85 8.92 -6.27 -8.07
C GLY A 85 7.64 -6.49 -7.26
N LEU A 86 6.50 -6.77 -7.92
CA LEU A 86 5.25 -7.08 -7.21
C LEU A 86 5.33 -8.39 -6.43
N ALA A 87 6.00 -9.41 -6.97
CA ALA A 87 6.12 -10.71 -6.29
C ALA A 87 6.80 -10.55 -4.92
N ASN A 88 7.90 -9.81 -4.87
CA ASN A 88 8.59 -9.46 -3.63
C ASN A 88 7.72 -8.58 -2.73
N ALA A 89 7.04 -7.59 -3.31
CA ALA A 89 6.13 -6.71 -2.57
C ALA A 89 5.02 -7.47 -1.84
N LEU A 90 4.47 -8.54 -2.43
CA LEU A 90 3.42 -9.36 -1.82
C LEU A 90 3.96 -10.49 -0.94
N GLY A 91 5.11 -11.06 -1.29
CA GLY A 91 5.64 -12.28 -0.66
C GLY A 91 6.64 -12.06 0.46
N ASP A 92 7.28 -10.89 0.54
CA ASP A 92 8.30 -10.62 1.54
C ASP A 92 7.73 -9.93 2.79
N ARG A 93 8.42 -10.14 3.92
CA ARG A 93 8.18 -9.42 5.16
C ARG A 93 8.82 -8.03 5.12
N SER A 94 8.30 -7.13 5.96
CA SER A 94 8.89 -5.80 6.20
C SER A 94 10.39 -5.91 6.51
N ARG A 95 11.18 -5.06 5.83
CA ARG A 95 12.63 -4.98 5.97
C ARG A 95 13.10 -3.98 7.02
N LEU A 96 12.23 -3.03 7.39
CA LEU A 96 12.53 -2.06 8.45
C LEU A 96 12.16 -2.69 9.79
N PRO A 97 13.13 -3.04 10.65
CA PRO A 97 12.83 -3.51 11.99
C PRO A 97 12.30 -2.34 12.82
N ILE A 98 11.18 -2.57 13.51
CA ILE A 98 10.66 -1.61 14.49
C ILE A 98 11.20 -1.97 15.87
N PRO A 99 11.92 -1.07 16.55
CA PRO A 99 12.40 -1.33 17.89
C PRO A 99 11.24 -1.22 18.90
N LYS A 100 11.33 -1.97 20.01
CA LYS A 100 10.34 -1.88 21.10
C LYS A 100 10.31 -0.52 21.79
N ARG A 101 11.37 0.28 21.62
CA ARG A 101 11.55 1.58 22.25
C ARG A 101 12.29 2.52 21.32
N CYS A 102 12.07 3.81 21.45
CA CYS A 102 12.86 4.81 20.75
C CYS A 102 14.36 4.63 21.11
N PRO A 103 15.25 4.42 20.13
CA PRO A 103 16.68 4.27 20.40
C PRO A 103 17.34 5.52 21.02
N SER A 104 16.71 6.70 20.88
CA SER A 104 17.23 7.98 21.38
C SER A 104 16.79 8.30 22.80
N CYS A 105 15.47 8.27 23.08
CA CYS A 105 14.90 8.68 24.38
C CYS A 105 14.25 7.55 25.19
N ASN A 106 14.27 6.32 24.70
CA ASN A 106 13.71 5.13 25.34
C ASN A 106 12.18 5.08 25.49
N GLU A 107 11.47 5.96 24.78
CA GLU A 107 10.01 5.97 24.77
C GLU A 107 9.39 4.71 24.17
N LEU A 108 8.23 4.32 24.69
CA LEU A 108 7.58 3.06 24.30
C LEU A 108 6.70 3.17 23.07
N GLU A 109 6.20 4.38 22.82
CA GLU A 109 5.29 4.65 21.70
C GLU A 109 6.08 5.19 20.50
N LEU A 110 5.83 4.59 19.35
CA LEU A 110 6.38 4.99 18.06
C LEU A 110 5.26 5.12 17.05
N LEU A 111 5.35 6.15 16.23
CA LEU A 111 4.49 6.30 15.08
C LEU A 111 5.16 5.71 13.84
N ALA A 112 4.47 4.81 13.15
CA ALA A 112 4.98 4.19 11.94
C ALA A 112 4.13 4.51 10.70
N LEU A 113 4.78 4.46 9.55
CA LEU A 113 4.16 4.47 8.23
C LEU A 113 4.45 3.13 7.55
N ALA A 114 3.40 2.48 7.06
CA ALA A 114 3.47 1.23 6.33
C ALA A 114 2.84 1.37 4.94
N LEU A 115 3.31 0.57 3.99
CA LEU A 115 2.63 0.29 2.73
C LEU A 115 2.00 -1.10 2.83
N VAL A 116 0.70 -1.17 2.58
CA VAL A 116 -0.09 -2.39 2.78
C VAL A 116 -0.90 -2.69 1.53
N PRO A 117 -0.90 -3.94 1.01
CA PRO A 117 -1.79 -4.34 -0.05
C PRO A 117 -3.23 -4.28 0.46
N ALA A 118 -4.11 -3.71 -0.33
CA ALA A 118 -5.50 -3.54 0.03
C ALA A 118 -6.40 -3.81 -1.17
N THR A 119 -7.62 -4.24 -0.89
CA THR A 119 -8.69 -4.39 -1.88
C THR A 119 -9.77 -3.33 -1.69
N ALA A 120 -10.32 -2.82 -2.78
CA ALA A 120 -11.44 -1.89 -2.82
C ALA A 120 -12.39 -2.26 -3.96
N ARG A 121 -13.70 -1.99 -3.81
CA ARG A 121 -14.69 -2.25 -4.85
C ARG A 121 -15.22 -0.95 -5.45
N TYR A 122 -15.01 -0.75 -6.74
CA TYR A 122 -15.60 0.37 -7.46
C TYR A 122 -16.97 -0.03 -8.03
N GLY A 123 -17.94 0.89 -7.98
CA GLY A 123 -19.30 0.70 -8.49
C GLY A 123 -20.24 -0.04 -7.52
N GLY A 124 -21.46 0.49 -7.33
CA GLY A 124 -22.54 -0.16 -6.58
C GLY A 124 -22.83 0.36 -5.16
N GLY A 125 -22.46 1.60 -4.82
CA GLY A 125 -22.81 2.19 -3.52
C GLY A 125 -21.79 3.21 -3.01
N PRO A 126 -21.74 3.44 -1.68
CA PRO A 126 -20.80 4.37 -1.06
C PRO A 126 -19.35 4.06 -1.41
N SER A 127 -18.50 5.10 -1.37
CA SER A 127 -17.07 4.98 -1.68
C SER A 127 -16.43 3.81 -0.94
N PRO A 128 -15.71 2.91 -1.64
CA PRO A 128 -15.14 1.74 -1.01
C PRO A 128 -14.12 2.14 0.05
N LYS A 129 -14.27 1.58 1.25
CA LYS A 129 -13.19 1.59 2.24
C LYS A 129 -12.21 0.48 1.86
N PRO A 130 -10.92 0.78 1.67
CA PRO A 130 -9.93 -0.25 1.41
C PRO A 130 -9.86 -1.22 2.60
N GLN A 131 -9.78 -2.50 2.28
CA GLN A 131 -9.58 -3.58 3.25
C GLN A 131 -8.15 -4.09 3.11
N PRO A 132 -7.38 -4.18 4.20
CA PRO A 132 -6.02 -4.71 4.13
C PRO A 132 -6.05 -6.19 3.74
N LEU A 133 -5.06 -6.61 2.95
CA LEU A 133 -4.83 -7.99 2.57
C LEU A 133 -3.68 -8.64 3.36
N ALA A 134 -2.98 -7.86 4.20
CA ALA A 134 -1.90 -8.30 5.06
C ALA A 134 -1.88 -7.48 6.37
N GLU A 135 -1.74 -8.17 7.49
CA GLU A 135 -1.63 -7.56 8.81
C GLU A 135 -0.18 -7.30 9.23
N TYR A 136 0.00 -6.59 10.35
CA TYR A 136 1.32 -6.27 10.88
C TYR A 136 2.16 -7.54 11.09
N GLY A 137 3.38 -7.55 10.54
CA GLY A 137 4.32 -8.67 10.63
C GLY A 137 4.12 -9.78 9.59
N GLU A 138 3.04 -9.73 8.81
CA GLU A 138 2.79 -10.66 7.71
C GLU A 138 3.52 -10.24 6.43
N PRO A 139 3.81 -11.20 5.52
CA PRO A 139 4.20 -10.89 4.15
C PRO A 139 3.25 -9.89 3.47
N GLY A 140 3.82 -8.92 2.76
CA GLY A 140 3.04 -7.85 2.12
C GLY A 140 2.85 -6.61 2.98
N HIS A 141 3.02 -6.68 4.29
CA HIS A 141 2.93 -5.50 5.16
C HIS A 141 4.32 -4.89 5.37
N HIS A 142 4.61 -3.74 4.76
CA HIS A 142 5.97 -3.17 4.73
C HIS A 142 6.07 -1.86 5.48
N MET A 143 6.89 -1.82 6.53
CA MET A 143 7.22 -0.58 7.22
C MET A 143 8.16 0.27 6.37
N VAL A 144 7.81 1.54 6.22
CA VAL A 144 8.52 2.52 5.40
C VAL A 144 9.34 3.47 6.28
N ALA A 145 8.75 3.88 7.40
CA ALA A 145 9.34 4.80 8.35
C ALA A 145 8.74 4.60 9.75
N TYR A 146 9.47 5.06 10.76
CA TYR A 146 8.92 5.31 12.08
C TYR A 146 9.52 6.59 12.70
N ALA A 147 8.79 7.20 13.61
CA ALA A 147 9.19 8.39 14.35
C ALA A 147 8.79 8.29 15.82
N CYS A 148 9.58 8.90 16.70
CA CYS A 148 9.26 9.12 18.10
C CYS A 148 8.83 10.58 18.29
N GLU A 149 7.57 10.80 18.66
CA GLU A 149 7.03 12.16 18.85
C GLU A 149 7.66 12.88 20.05
N SER A 150 8.22 12.15 21.03
CA SER A 150 8.83 12.77 22.22
C SER A 150 10.22 13.37 22.00
N CYS A 151 10.97 12.95 20.97
CA CYS A 151 12.35 13.41 20.74
C CYS A 151 12.70 13.65 19.26
N ASP A 152 11.71 13.64 18.38
CA ASP A 152 11.83 13.82 16.92
C ASP A 152 12.79 12.84 16.21
N ASN A 153 13.19 11.75 16.87
CA ASN A 153 13.98 10.71 16.23
C ASN A 153 13.13 10.00 15.17
N ALA A 154 13.56 10.05 13.91
CA ALA A 154 12.90 9.43 12.78
C ALA A 154 13.84 8.54 11.97
N VAL A 155 13.32 7.41 11.48
CA VAL A 155 14.04 6.47 10.63
C VAL A 155 13.20 6.17 9.39
N VAL A 156 13.83 6.21 8.22
CA VAL A 156 13.20 5.96 6.93
C VAL A 156 14.03 4.94 6.15
N THR A 157 13.36 4.03 5.45
CA THR A 157 14.00 3.10 4.52
C THR A 157 14.78 3.84 3.42
N GLN A 158 15.99 3.37 3.11
CA GLN A 158 16.87 3.97 2.10
C GLN A 158 16.68 3.38 0.70
N LYS A 159 16.14 2.15 0.64
CA LYS A 159 15.78 1.42 -0.59
C LYS A 159 14.26 1.31 -0.69
N CYS A 160 13.76 0.75 -1.79
CA CYS A 160 12.32 0.49 -1.91
C CYS A 160 11.84 -0.45 -0.78
N PRO A 161 10.90 -0.01 0.09
CA PRO A 161 10.44 -0.83 1.21
C PRO A 161 9.76 -2.12 0.73
N LEU A 162 9.08 -2.08 -0.42
CA LEU A 162 8.36 -3.21 -0.99
C LEU A 162 9.26 -4.30 -1.60
N CYS A 163 10.22 -3.92 -2.43
CA CYS A 163 10.96 -4.87 -3.29
C CYS A 163 12.49 -4.80 -3.18
N ASP A 164 13.03 -3.97 -2.28
CA ASP A 164 14.47 -3.70 -2.11
C ASP A 164 15.23 -3.11 -3.31
N ALA A 165 14.52 -2.68 -4.36
CA ALA A 165 15.18 -2.02 -5.49
C ALA A 165 16.00 -0.79 -5.04
N PRO A 166 17.22 -0.59 -5.58
CA PRO A 166 18.05 0.57 -5.29
C PRO A 166 17.40 1.87 -5.79
N GLY A 167 17.66 2.97 -5.09
CA GLY A 167 16.95 4.25 -5.27
C GLY A 167 17.23 5.02 -6.57
N PRO A 168 16.64 6.22 -6.73
CA PRO A 168 15.77 6.91 -5.79
C PRO A 168 14.34 6.39 -5.83
N LEU A 169 13.68 6.36 -4.66
CA LEU A 169 12.26 6.12 -4.59
C LEU A 169 11.51 7.26 -5.28
N ARG A 170 10.65 6.93 -6.24
CA ARG A 170 9.84 7.94 -6.94
C ARG A 170 9.01 8.76 -5.94
N PRO A 171 8.82 10.07 -6.13
CA PRO A 171 7.78 10.80 -5.41
C PRO A 171 6.41 10.16 -5.68
N ARG A 172 5.66 9.87 -4.63
CA ARG A 172 4.22 9.63 -4.81
C ARG A 172 3.59 11.00 -5.07
N PRO A 173 2.65 11.11 -6.04
CA PRO A 173 1.79 12.29 -6.14
C PRO A 173 1.22 12.63 -4.76
#